data_AF-A0A955T0V7-F1
#
_entry.id   AF-A0A955T0V7-F1
#
_cell.length_a   1.000
_cell.length_b   1.000
_cell.length_c   1.000
_cell.angle_alpha   90.00
_cell.angle_beta   90.00
_cell.angle_gamma   90.00
#
_symmetry.space_group_name_H-M   'P 1'
#
loop_
_entity.id
_entity.type
_entity.pdbx_description
1 polymer ?
#
loop_
_entity_poly.entity_id
_entity_poly.type
_entity_poly.pdbx_seq_one_letter_code
_entity_poly.pdbx_strand_id
1 'polypeptide(L)'
;VPSVGSFQPSEAGTYTVQVKIDNENAIEESNELDNDRQTSFYVRAGGVDTTPPTGDIMAAGGSPFTSIWDVYLNLPATDAGSGVAFMRIEAFFFNPYSGGLGSYFDSGWIDYQSGLWFSSLLIFTGDIDAYAVNYVDWEGNISPTYWSAVTYCQTQFTEFVFYDEIVYYPFYLQYGQKANITLNNVYGDADLFVVAPSDPPGYASWFSQNDGIASENISITGYEEGVYWIGVFGYDWTEYRLLCSGGFKGKESPKNSKRKDRRGPEIDTPGNGTLIARGISVPTLGVDFDGNGALDSLDLFYLATNWGMKSGDPGYDARCGALAPEERVGSKHLLRWMSAKERR
;
A
#
# COMPACT_ATOMS: atom_id res chain seq x y z
N VAL A 1 -38.57 3.60 45.00
CA VAL A 1 -37.73 3.33 43.80
C VAL A 1 -38.35 2.11 43.13
N PRO A 2 -38.78 2.20 41.85
CA PRO A 2 -39.27 1.00 41.17
C PRO A 2 -38.12 -0.01 41.11
N SER A 3 -38.39 -1.26 41.45
CA SER A 3 -37.43 -2.34 41.24
C SER A 3 -37.22 -2.49 39.74
N VAL A 4 -36.01 -2.27 39.25
CA VAL A 4 -35.64 -2.61 37.87
C VAL A 4 -35.65 -4.13 37.80
N GLY A 5 -36.68 -4.70 37.18
CA GLY A 5 -36.70 -6.13 36.85
C GLY A 5 -35.60 -6.43 35.85
N SER A 6 -34.88 -7.54 36.02
CA SER A 6 -33.94 -8.02 35.01
C SER A 6 -34.73 -8.72 33.90
N PHE A 7 -34.55 -8.26 32.66
CA PHE A 7 -35.02 -8.97 31.48
C PHE A 7 -33.96 -9.99 31.04
N GLN A 8 -34.34 -11.26 30.91
CA GLN A 8 -33.48 -12.38 30.52
C GLN A 8 -34.22 -13.28 29.52
N PRO A 9 -34.25 -12.91 28.23
CA PRO A 9 -34.94 -13.69 27.20
C PRO A 9 -34.23 -15.02 26.98
N SER A 10 -34.99 -16.13 26.98
CA SER A 10 -34.48 -17.49 26.75
C SER A 10 -34.56 -17.92 25.29
N GLU A 11 -35.22 -17.12 24.43
CA GLU A 11 -35.46 -17.45 23.03
C GLU A 11 -34.83 -16.38 22.12
N ALA A 12 -34.45 -16.81 20.93
CA ALA A 12 -34.08 -15.89 19.87
C ALA A 12 -35.31 -15.16 19.37
N GLY A 13 -35.19 -13.88 19.05
CA GLY A 13 -36.27 -13.12 18.46
C GLY A 13 -36.08 -11.62 18.55
N THR A 14 -36.91 -10.90 17.81
CA THR A 14 -37.03 -9.45 17.96
C THR A 14 -37.90 -9.17 19.18
N TYR A 15 -37.34 -8.48 20.15
CA TYR A 15 -38.03 -7.97 21.32
C TYR A 15 -38.26 -6.48 21.15
N THR A 16 -39.48 -6.03 21.46
CA THR A 16 -39.82 -4.61 21.48
C THR A 16 -39.91 -4.14 22.91
N VAL A 17 -39.09 -3.15 23.26
CA VAL A 17 -39.20 -2.42 24.52
C VAL A 17 -40.14 -1.27 24.28
N GLN A 18 -41.23 -1.24 25.03
CA GLN A 18 -42.17 -0.14 25.04
C GLN A 18 -42.10 0.56 26.40
N VAL A 19 -41.96 1.87 26.37
CA VAL A 19 -42.05 2.75 27.53
C VAL A 19 -43.32 3.57 27.33
N LYS A 20 -44.27 3.37 28.24
CA LYS A 20 -45.47 4.20 28.33
C LYS A 20 -45.42 5.05 29.58
N ILE A 21 -45.46 6.35 29.40
CA ILE A 21 -45.64 7.33 30.48
C ILE A 21 -47.14 7.56 30.62
N ASP A 22 -47.62 7.66 31.85
CA ASP A 22 -49.03 7.91 32.16
C ASP A 22 -50.06 7.05 31.36
N ASN A 23 -49.89 5.73 31.37
CA ASN A 23 -50.75 4.83 30.60
C ASN A 23 -52.24 4.84 31.01
N GLU A 24 -52.59 5.50 32.11
CA GLU A 24 -53.97 5.66 32.60
C GLU A 24 -54.54 7.05 32.34
N ASN A 25 -53.78 7.95 31.69
CA ASN A 25 -54.09 9.37 31.53
C ASN A 25 -54.50 10.01 32.88
N ALA A 26 -53.76 9.68 33.93
CA ALA A 26 -54.02 10.16 35.28
C ALA A 26 -53.60 11.63 35.47
N ILE A 27 -52.75 12.15 34.58
CA ILE A 27 -52.29 13.53 34.56
C ILE A 27 -52.85 14.20 33.30
N GLU A 28 -53.53 15.34 33.47
CA GLU A 28 -54.05 16.10 32.33
C GLU A 28 -52.89 16.80 31.61
N GLU A 29 -52.56 16.32 30.42
CA GLU A 29 -51.49 16.87 29.58
C GLU A 29 -52.06 17.58 28.35
N SER A 30 -51.30 18.51 27.78
CA SER A 30 -51.73 19.23 26.57
C SER A 30 -51.66 18.36 25.30
N ASN A 31 -50.99 17.22 25.37
CA ASN A 31 -50.79 16.27 24.28
C ASN A 31 -50.78 14.85 24.84
N GLU A 32 -51.65 13.99 24.34
CA GLU A 32 -51.81 12.60 24.80
C GLU A 32 -51.10 11.60 23.88
N LEU A 33 -50.44 12.08 22.83
CA LEU A 33 -49.89 11.24 21.76
C LEU A 33 -48.38 10.97 21.90
N ASP A 34 -47.68 11.62 22.82
CA ASP A 34 -46.23 11.47 23.06
C ASP A 34 -45.88 10.61 24.28
N ASN A 35 -46.89 10.00 24.89
CA ASN A 35 -46.76 9.13 26.05
C ASN A 35 -46.27 7.71 25.74
N ASP A 36 -45.98 7.40 24.47
CA ASP A 36 -45.51 6.09 24.02
C ASP A 36 -44.18 6.20 23.25
N ARG A 37 -43.16 5.49 23.74
CA ARG A 37 -41.90 5.27 23.02
C ARG A 37 -41.62 3.79 22.92
N GLN A 38 -41.24 3.34 21.72
CA GLN A 38 -40.82 1.97 21.49
C GLN A 38 -39.47 1.91 20.77
N THR A 39 -38.68 0.90 21.10
CA THR A 39 -37.50 0.46 20.34
C THR A 39 -37.50 -1.05 20.26
N SER A 40 -36.83 -1.63 19.26
CA SER A 40 -36.69 -3.07 19.14
C SER A 40 -35.22 -3.48 19.13
N PHE A 41 -34.94 -4.66 19.66
CA PHE A 41 -33.63 -5.31 19.57
C PHE A 41 -33.81 -6.78 19.26
N TYR A 42 -32.81 -7.40 18.63
CA TYR A 42 -32.82 -8.82 18.32
C TYR A 42 -31.95 -9.58 19.32
N VAL A 43 -32.50 -10.66 19.89
CA VAL A 43 -31.78 -11.64 20.69
C VAL A 43 -31.53 -12.85 19.81
N ARG A 44 -30.29 -13.35 19.80
CA ARG A 44 -29.90 -14.53 19.02
C ARG A 44 -30.14 -15.82 19.81
N ALA A 45 -30.33 -16.93 19.10
CA ALA A 45 -30.43 -18.25 19.73
C ALA A 45 -29.09 -18.58 20.38
N GLY A 46 -29.09 -19.07 21.62
CA GLY A 46 -27.87 -19.51 22.29
C GLY A 46 -27.27 -20.74 21.60
N GLY A 47 -26.35 -20.51 20.68
CA GLY A 47 -25.36 -21.47 20.22
C GLY A 47 -23.98 -20.83 20.39
N VAL A 48 -22.97 -21.63 20.76
CA VAL A 48 -21.59 -21.12 20.77
C VAL A 48 -21.10 -21.18 19.33
N ASP A 49 -21.28 -20.10 18.58
CA ASP A 49 -20.51 -19.92 17.35
C ASP A 49 -19.04 -19.71 17.74
N THR A 50 -18.18 -20.57 17.20
CA THR A 50 -16.73 -20.50 17.40
C THR A 50 -15.99 -20.27 16.09
N THR A 51 -16.71 -20.01 15.00
CA THR A 51 -16.12 -19.88 13.67
C THR A 51 -15.95 -18.40 13.37
N PRO A 52 -14.71 -17.91 13.18
CA PRO A 52 -14.54 -16.52 12.78
C PRO A 52 -15.08 -16.24 11.38
N PRO A 53 -15.49 -14.99 11.11
CA PRO A 53 -15.79 -14.55 9.76
C PRO A 53 -14.64 -14.79 8.79
N THR A 54 -15.01 -14.95 7.52
CA THR A 54 -14.08 -14.93 6.39
C THR A 54 -14.39 -13.72 5.52
N GLY A 55 -13.38 -13.13 4.90
CA GLY A 55 -13.57 -11.99 4.03
C GLY A 55 -12.37 -11.67 3.15
N ASP A 56 -12.36 -10.44 2.64
CA ASP A 56 -11.27 -9.88 1.86
C ASP A 56 -11.32 -8.34 1.93
N ILE A 57 -10.30 -7.66 1.38
CA ILE A 57 -10.31 -6.23 1.12
C ILE A 57 -9.71 -5.95 -0.26
N MET A 58 -10.36 -5.06 -1.01
CA MET A 58 -9.86 -4.62 -2.31
C MET A 58 -9.98 -3.10 -2.43
N ALA A 59 -8.83 -2.43 -2.38
CA ALA A 59 -8.70 -1.00 -2.64
C ALA A 59 -8.75 -0.74 -4.16
N ALA A 60 -9.42 0.35 -4.57
CA ALA A 60 -9.44 0.83 -5.96
C ALA A 60 -9.79 -0.25 -7.00
N GLY A 61 -10.67 -1.20 -6.65
CA GLY A 61 -11.06 -2.29 -7.54
C GLY A 61 -9.93 -3.28 -7.90
N GLY A 62 -8.85 -3.30 -7.11
CA GLY A 62 -7.68 -4.17 -7.34
C GLY A 62 -6.69 -3.58 -8.35
N SER A 63 -6.86 -2.32 -8.75
CA SER A 63 -5.83 -1.59 -9.49
C SER A 63 -4.63 -1.31 -8.57
N PRO A 64 -3.39 -1.50 -9.03
CA PRO A 64 -2.22 -1.12 -8.24
C PRO A 64 -2.06 0.40 -8.13
N PHE A 65 -2.72 1.15 -9.01
CA PHE A 65 -2.65 2.61 -9.06
C PHE A 65 -4.02 3.26 -8.95
N THR A 66 -4.03 4.45 -8.35
CA THR A 66 -5.15 5.39 -8.37
C THR A 66 -4.65 6.78 -8.76
N SER A 67 -5.55 7.57 -9.34
CA SER A 67 -5.36 9.01 -9.61
C SER A 67 -6.31 9.90 -8.82
N ILE A 68 -7.19 9.28 -8.03
CA ILE A 68 -8.13 9.95 -7.12
C ILE A 68 -7.64 9.77 -5.68
N TRP A 69 -7.82 10.81 -4.86
CA TRP A 69 -7.41 10.82 -3.46
C TRP A 69 -8.35 9.98 -2.58
N ASP A 70 -9.64 9.93 -2.90
CA ASP A 70 -10.56 9.04 -2.20
C ASP A 70 -10.53 7.65 -2.83
N VAL A 71 -10.25 6.64 -2.02
CA VAL A 71 -10.17 5.26 -2.45
C VAL A 71 -11.41 4.52 -1.98
N TYR A 72 -12.12 3.88 -2.91
CA TYR A 72 -13.19 2.96 -2.55
C TYR A 72 -12.60 1.62 -2.09
N LEU A 73 -12.98 1.17 -0.90
CA LEU A 73 -12.65 -0.14 -0.35
C LEU A 73 -13.85 -1.07 -0.54
N ASN A 74 -13.64 -2.16 -1.27
CA ASN A 74 -14.59 -3.27 -1.33
C ASN A 74 -14.25 -4.29 -0.25
N LEU A 75 -15.20 -4.57 0.65
CA LEU A 75 -14.99 -5.27 1.92
C LEU A 75 -15.95 -6.48 2.05
N PRO A 76 -15.85 -7.49 1.16
CA PRO A 76 -16.72 -8.64 1.24
C PRO A 76 -16.35 -9.47 2.46
N ALA A 77 -17.31 -9.70 3.36
CA ALA A 77 -17.18 -10.66 4.45
C ALA A 77 -18.46 -11.49 4.60
N THR A 78 -18.25 -12.74 5.02
CA THR A 78 -19.30 -13.72 5.29
C THR A 78 -18.94 -14.50 6.53
N ASP A 79 -19.95 -14.78 7.33
CA ASP A 79 -19.87 -15.74 8.41
C ASP A 79 -21.10 -16.66 8.35
N ALA A 80 -20.89 -17.96 8.56
CA ALA A 80 -21.91 -18.99 8.38
C ALA A 80 -22.69 -19.31 9.66
N GLY A 81 -22.18 -18.92 10.82
CA GLY A 81 -22.82 -19.13 12.11
C GLY A 81 -23.68 -17.93 12.46
N SER A 82 -23.04 -16.92 13.02
CA SER A 82 -23.68 -15.74 13.58
C SER A 82 -23.72 -14.53 12.64
N GLY A 83 -22.99 -14.57 11.54
CA GLY A 83 -22.92 -13.45 10.60
C GLY A 83 -21.95 -12.36 11.07
N VAL A 84 -21.58 -11.47 10.17
CA VAL A 84 -20.59 -10.42 10.46
C VAL A 84 -21.26 -9.26 11.21
N ALA A 85 -20.67 -8.84 12.33
CA ALA A 85 -21.18 -7.76 13.17
C ALA A 85 -20.42 -6.46 12.94
N PHE A 86 -19.10 -6.49 13.14
CA PHE A 86 -18.26 -5.31 13.07
C PHE A 86 -17.03 -5.56 12.20
N MET A 87 -16.37 -4.49 11.81
CA MET A 87 -15.09 -4.50 11.16
C MET A 87 -14.17 -3.46 11.79
N ARG A 88 -12.86 -3.67 11.68
CA ARG A 88 -11.83 -2.70 12.05
C ARG A 88 -10.91 -2.50 10.86
N ILE A 89 -10.71 -1.25 10.48
CA ILE A 89 -9.85 -0.85 9.37
C ILE A 89 -8.69 -0.05 9.96
N GLU A 90 -7.49 -0.48 9.63
CA GLU A 90 -6.26 0.27 9.89
C GLU A 90 -5.65 0.70 8.55
N ALA A 91 -5.19 1.94 8.46
CA ALA A 91 -4.51 2.45 7.27
C ALA A 91 -3.07 2.83 7.60
N PHE A 92 -2.21 2.57 6.62
CA PHE A 92 -0.77 2.72 6.69
C PHE A 92 -0.24 3.43 5.47
N PHE A 93 0.78 4.26 5.67
CA PHE A 93 1.58 4.82 4.58
C PHE A 93 2.90 4.06 4.49
N PHE A 94 3.44 3.88 3.28
CA PHE A 94 4.81 3.40 3.12
C PHE A 94 5.80 4.51 3.42
N ASN A 95 6.72 4.26 4.36
CA ASN A 95 7.84 5.14 4.63
C ASN A 95 9.10 4.58 3.97
N PRO A 96 9.59 5.21 2.88
CA PRO A 96 10.77 4.72 2.17
C PRO A 96 12.05 4.80 3.01
N TYR A 97 12.14 5.71 3.97
CA TYR A 97 13.32 5.86 4.84
C TYR A 97 13.46 4.73 5.86
N SER A 98 12.34 4.21 6.36
CA SER A 98 12.35 3.04 7.26
C SER A 98 12.18 1.72 6.51
N GLY A 99 11.85 1.75 5.21
CA GLY A 99 11.53 0.57 4.41
C GLY A 99 10.29 -0.17 4.93
N GLY A 100 9.40 0.52 5.64
CA GLY A 100 8.30 -0.09 6.38
C GLY A 100 7.01 0.72 6.35
N LEU A 101 5.94 0.10 6.83
CA LEU A 101 4.62 0.71 6.95
C LEU A 101 4.50 1.50 8.25
N GLY A 102 4.08 2.76 8.17
CA GLY A 102 3.68 3.59 9.31
C GLY A 102 2.16 3.65 9.40
N SER A 103 1.59 3.33 10.56
CA SER A 103 0.15 3.48 10.79
C SER A 103 -0.20 4.96 10.99
N TYR A 104 -1.31 5.40 10.38
CA TYR A 104 -1.81 6.77 10.53
C TYR A 104 -3.31 6.84 10.88
N PHE A 105 -4.03 5.72 10.76
CA PHE A 105 -5.46 5.65 11.03
C PHE A 105 -5.86 4.27 11.58
N ASP A 106 -6.81 4.30 12.51
CA ASP A 106 -7.50 3.13 13.05
C ASP A 106 -8.96 3.51 13.31
N SER A 107 -9.90 2.78 12.72
CA SER A 107 -11.33 3.04 12.91
C SER A 107 -11.84 2.62 14.28
N GLY A 108 -11.10 1.79 15.01
CA GLY A 108 -11.67 0.92 16.03
C GLY A 108 -12.68 -0.05 15.41
N TRP A 109 -13.52 -0.68 16.24
CA TRP A 109 -14.62 -1.51 15.75
C TRP A 109 -15.80 -0.63 15.33
N ILE A 110 -16.15 -0.71 14.06
CA ILE A 110 -17.30 -0.03 13.45
C ILE A 110 -18.27 -1.07 12.87
N ASP A 111 -19.55 -0.70 12.70
CA ASP A 111 -20.54 -1.59 12.09
C ASP A 111 -20.05 -2.11 10.73
N TYR A 112 -20.26 -3.40 10.47
CA TYR A 112 -19.85 -4.00 9.22
C TYR A 112 -20.54 -3.34 8.02
N GLN A 113 -19.73 -2.97 7.03
CA GLN A 113 -20.19 -2.49 5.73
C GLN A 113 -19.44 -3.24 4.64
N SER A 114 -20.12 -3.61 3.55
CA SER A 114 -19.52 -4.34 2.43
C SER A 114 -18.65 -3.46 1.53
N GLY A 115 -18.62 -2.15 1.77
CA GLY A 115 -17.69 -1.22 1.16
C GLY A 115 -17.92 0.21 1.61
N LEU A 116 -16.87 1.02 1.54
CA LEU A 116 -16.90 2.43 1.92
C LEU A 116 -15.86 3.24 1.15
N TRP A 117 -16.07 4.56 1.11
CA TRP A 117 -15.06 5.50 0.64
C TRP A 117 -14.12 5.84 1.79
N PHE A 118 -12.84 5.71 1.53
CA PHE A 118 -11.78 6.08 2.46
C PHE A 118 -11.03 7.28 1.88
N SER A 119 -11.08 8.41 2.60
CA SER A 119 -10.27 9.57 2.25
C SER A 119 -8.84 9.32 2.67
N SER A 120 -8.04 8.99 1.67
CA SER A 120 -6.65 8.65 1.85
C SER A 120 -5.80 9.92 1.99
N LEU A 121 -4.66 9.79 2.68
CA LEU A 121 -3.67 10.87 2.82
C LEU A 121 -2.67 10.90 1.65
N LEU A 122 -2.92 10.16 0.56
CA LEU A 122 -2.12 10.20 -0.66
C LEU A 122 -2.09 11.63 -1.22
N ILE A 123 -0.99 12.33 -1.00
CA ILE A 123 -0.81 13.71 -1.45
C ILE A 123 0.30 13.85 -2.48
N PHE A 124 1.18 12.85 -2.62
CA PHE A 124 2.26 12.85 -3.59
C PHE A 124 2.25 11.60 -4.49
N THR A 125 2.80 11.77 -5.71
CA THR A 125 3.03 10.65 -6.63
C THR A 125 4.05 9.71 -6.00
N GLY A 126 3.76 8.41 -6.03
CA GLY A 126 4.60 7.38 -5.39
C GLY A 126 4.23 7.09 -3.94
N ASP A 127 3.29 7.80 -3.33
CA ASP A 127 2.79 7.41 -2.02
C ASP A 127 2.00 6.09 -2.14
N ILE A 128 2.30 5.14 -1.24
CA ILE A 128 1.58 3.87 -1.13
C ILE A 128 0.74 3.91 0.14
N ASP A 129 -0.56 3.72 -0.04
CA ASP A 129 -1.47 3.45 1.06
C ASP A 129 -1.79 1.96 1.11
N ALA A 130 -1.58 1.39 2.30
CA ALA A 130 -1.96 0.03 2.63
C ALA A 130 -3.08 0.03 3.67
N TYR A 131 -4.01 -0.90 3.51
CA TYR A 131 -5.18 -1.06 4.34
C TYR A 131 -5.21 -2.48 4.90
N ALA A 132 -5.41 -2.58 6.20
CA ALA A 132 -5.69 -3.83 6.88
C ALA A 132 -7.15 -3.84 7.33
N VAL A 133 -7.84 -4.97 7.20
CA VAL A 133 -9.17 -5.17 7.78
C VAL A 133 -9.25 -6.46 8.58
N ASN A 134 -9.91 -6.37 9.73
CA ASN A 134 -10.40 -7.51 10.50
C ASN A 134 -11.92 -7.43 10.60
N TYR A 135 -12.57 -8.59 10.56
CA TYR A 135 -14.01 -8.74 10.74
C TYR A 135 -14.28 -9.48 12.04
N VAL A 136 -15.35 -9.13 12.73
CA VAL A 136 -15.81 -9.85 13.93
C VAL A 136 -17.28 -10.18 13.78
N ASP A 137 -17.65 -11.37 14.23
CA ASP A 137 -19.04 -11.81 14.25
C ASP A 137 -19.79 -11.32 15.50
N TRP A 138 -21.02 -11.80 15.71
CA TRP A 138 -21.83 -11.41 16.87
C TRP A 138 -21.44 -12.12 18.17
N GLU A 139 -20.56 -13.12 18.08
CA GLU A 139 -20.11 -13.98 19.17
C GLU A 139 -18.69 -13.59 19.61
N GLY A 140 -18.06 -12.65 18.91
CA GLY A 140 -16.75 -12.08 19.20
C GLY A 140 -15.59 -12.81 18.52
N ASN A 141 -15.84 -13.73 17.60
CA ASN A 141 -14.79 -14.39 16.84
C ASN A 141 -14.22 -13.45 15.79
N ILE A 142 -12.90 -13.27 15.78
CA ILE A 142 -12.21 -12.30 14.92
C ILE A 142 -11.53 -13.04 13.76
N SER A 143 -11.76 -12.56 12.54
CA SER A 143 -11.12 -13.07 11.33
C SER A 143 -9.60 -12.83 11.34
N PRO A 144 -8.83 -13.56 10.51
CA PRO A 144 -7.50 -13.11 10.12
C PRO A 144 -7.55 -11.69 9.54
N THR A 145 -6.39 -11.02 9.54
CA THR A 145 -6.25 -9.71 8.90
C THR A 145 -6.09 -9.88 7.39
N TYR A 146 -6.90 -9.15 6.62
CA TYR A 146 -6.80 -9.06 5.17
C TYR A 146 -6.14 -7.74 4.76
N TRP A 147 -5.40 -7.74 3.66
CA TRP A 147 -4.58 -6.61 3.22
C TRP A 147 -4.88 -6.19 1.79
N SER A 148 -4.88 -4.89 1.54
CA SER A 148 -4.88 -4.31 0.20
C SER A 148 -4.01 -3.07 0.18
N ALA A 149 -3.37 -2.79 -0.96
CA ALA A 149 -2.58 -1.59 -1.12
C ALA A 149 -2.85 -0.96 -2.48
N VAL A 150 -2.71 0.36 -2.55
CA VAL A 150 -2.83 1.15 -3.76
C VAL A 150 -1.80 2.26 -3.74
N THR A 151 -1.24 2.56 -4.90
CA THR A 151 -0.26 3.64 -5.07
C THR A 151 -0.91 4.82 -5.77
N TYR A 152 -0.69 6.04 -5.28
CA TYR A 152 -1.03 7.22 -6.07
C TYR A 152 0.01 7.37 -7.18
N CYS A 153 -0.39 7.20 -8.44
CA CYS A 153 0.52 7.43 -9.55
C CYS A 153 -0.15 8.21 -10.68
N GLN A 154 -0.16 9.53 -10.48
CA GLN A 154 -0.38 10.49 -11.53
C GLN A 154 0.18 11.83 -11.08
N THR A 155 1.14 12.37 -11.84
CA THR A 155 1.59 13.74 -11.56
C THR A 155 0.47 14.69 -11.99
N GLN A 156 -0.11 15.43 -11.03
CA GLN A 156 -1.13 16.45 -11.36
C GLN A 156 -0.50 17.64 -12.09
N PHE A 157 0.77 17.89 -11.78
CA PHE A 157 1.62 18.88 -12.42
C PHE A 157 2.74 18.17 -13.18
N THR A 158 3.55 18.96 -13.86
CA THR A 158 4.84 18.50 -14.33
C THR A 158 5.81 18.43 -13.16
N GLU A 159 6.66 17.41 -13.18
CA GLU A 159 7.77 17.21 -12.26
C GLU A 159 9.09 17.52 -12.96
N PHE A 160 10.16 17.62 -12.18
CA PHE A 160 11.50 17.90 -12.72
C PHE A 160 12.51 16.85 -12.26
N VAL A 161 13.45 16.54 -13.14
CA VAL A 161 14.67 15.80 -12.80
C VAL A 161 15.87 16.55 -13.38
N PHE A 162 16.92 16.71 -12.59
CA PHE A 162 18.15 17.35 -13.06
C PHE A 162 19.03 16.36 -13.83
N TYR A 163 20.00 16.92 -14.55
CA TYR A 163 21.05 16.14 -15.21
C TYR A 163 21.77 15.24 -14.19
N ASP A 164 21.87 13.95 -14.51
CA ASP A 164 22.51 12.91 -13.68
C ASP A 164 21.81 12.66 -12.33
N GLU A 165 20.53 13.04 -12.21
CA GLU A 165 19.67 12.76 -11.06
C GLU A 165 18.69 11.62 -11.35
N ILE A 166 18.28 10.93 -10.28
CA ILE A 166 17.19 9.96 -10.32
C ILE A 166 16.10 10.36 -9.33
N VAL A 167 14.86 10.40 -9.80
CA VAL A 167 13.67 10.48 -8.94
C VAL A 167 13.04 9.09 -8.85
N TYR A 168 12.75 8.66 -7.61
CA TYR A 168 12.18 7.35 -7.32
C TYR A 168 10.73 7.45 -6.85
N TYR A 169 9.86 6.61 -7.44
CA TYR A 169 8.47 6.45 -7.03
C TYR A 169 8.21 4.99 -6.66
N PRO A 170 8.00 4.65 -5.38
CA PRO A 170 7.65 3.30 -5.00
C PRO A 170 6.21 3.00 -5.41
N PHE A 171 5.94 1.74 -5.73
CA PHE A 171 4.59 1.24 -5.96
C PHE A 171 4.49 -0.23 -5.60
N TYR A 172 3.31 -0.65 -5.15
CA TYR A 172 3.10 -2.04 -4.74
C TYR A 172 2.45 -2.86 -5.85
N LEU A 173 2.97 -4.07 -6.10
CA LEU A 173 2.34 -5.07 -6.96
C LEU A 173 2.19 -6.40 -6.23
N GLN A 174 1.04 -7.03 -6.45
CA GLN A 174 0.84 -8.45 -6.16
C GLN A 174 1.36 -9.32 -7.29
N TYR A 175 1.65 -10.60 -6.99
CA TYR A 175 2.00 -11.60 -7.99
C TYR A 175 0.93 -11.68 -9.09
N GLY A 176 1.34 -11.57 -10.35
CA GLY A 176 0.48 -11.62 -11.53
C GLY A 176 -0.29 -10.34 -11.84
N GLN A 177 -0.24 -9.32 -10.97
CA GLN A 177 -0.82 -8.00 -11.24
C GLN A 177 0.00 -7.26 -12.30
N LYS A 178 -0.64 -6.43 -13.12
CA LYS A 178 0.02 -5.68 -14.19
C LYS A 178 0.12 -4.20 -13.86
N ALA A 179 1.22 -3.60 -14.29
CA ALA A 179 1.44 -2.17 -14.30
C ALA A 179 1.90 -1.72 -15.68
N ASN A 180 1.36 -0.60 -16.15
CA ASN A 180 1.86 0.14 -17.30
C ASN A 180 2.26 1.53 -16.80
N ILE A 181 3.49 1.92 -17.07
CA ILE A 181 4.07 3.18 -16.68
C ILE A 181 4.44 3.93 -17.97
N THR A 182 3.99 5.17 -18.06
CA THR A 182 4.31 6.08 -19.16
C THR A 182 4.95 7.34 -18.61
N LEU A 183 6.12 7.68 -19.16
CA LEU A 183 6.79 8.96 -18.96
C LEU A 183 6.57 9.82 -20.20
N ASN A 184 6.13 11.05 -20.01
CA ASN A 184 6.03 12.04 -21.08
C ASN A 184 6.93 13.22 -20.75
N ASN A 185 8.07 13.31 -21.44
CA ASN A 185 8.96 14.45 -21.35
C ASN A 185 8.29 15.66 -22.03
N VAL A 186 8.09 16.74 -21.29
CA VAL A 186 7.57 18.03 -21.79
C VAL A 186 8.71 18.82 -22.45
N TYR A 187 9.89 18.77 -21.82
CA TYR A 187 11.15 19.33 -22.30
C TYR A 187 12.30 18.50 -21.71
N GLY A 188 13.45 18.42 -22.39
CA GLY A 188 14.63 17.69 -21.93
C GLY A 188 14.67 16.25 -22.46
N ASP A 189 15.33 15.39 -21.70
CA ASP A 189 15.58 13.99 -22.00
C ASP A 189 15.69 13.21 -20.68
N ALA A 190 14.61 12.55 -20.30
CA ALA A 190 14.58 11.65 -19.16
C ALA A 190 14.12 10.26 -19.57
N ASP A 191 14.80 9.28 -18.97
CA ASP A 191 14.60 7.86 -19.20
C ASP A 191 13.81 7.24 -18.06
N LEU A 192 13.12 6.16 -18.38
CA LEU A 192 12.29 5.43 -17.44
C LEU A 192 12.89 4.05 -17.16
N PHE A 193 12.94 3.65 -15.90
CA PHE A 193 13.25 2.28 -15.53
C PHE A 193 12.43 1.79 -14.34
N VAL A 194 12.35 0.48 -14.17
CA VAL A 194 11.65 -0.16 -13.05
C VAL A 194 12.55 -1.21 -12.41
N VAL A 195 12.61 -1.17 -11.08
CA VAL A 195 13.36 -2.09 -10.22
C VAL A 195 12.37 -2.94 -9.42
N ALA A 196 12.57 -4.26 -9.45
CA ALA A 196 11.80 -5.20 -8.66
C ALA A 196 12.33 -5.34 -7.22
N PRO A 197 11.52 -5.84 -6.26
CA PRO A 197 11.97 -6.07 -4.88
C PRO A 197 13.25 -6.92 -4.75
N SER A 198 13.42 -7.91 -5.62
CA SER A 198 14.56 -8.83 -5.63
C SER A 198 15.74 -8.37 -6.47
N ASP A 199 15.60 -7.27 -7.22
CA ASP A 199 16.69 -6.77 -8.05
C ASP A 199 17.87 -6.31 -7.17
N PRO A 200 19.12 -6.65 -7.54
CA PRO A 200 20.28 -6.12 -6.84
C PRO A 200 20.35 -4.59 -6.96
N PRO A 201 20.94 -3.88 -5.97
CA PRO A 201 21.12 -2.43 -6.06
C PRO A 201 21.80 -2.02 -7.37
N GLY A 202 21.21 -1.04 -8.07
CA GLY A 202 21.71 -0.54 -9.35
C GLY A 202 21.31 -1.36 -10.58
N TYR A 203 20.48 -2.39 -10.42
CA TYR A 203 19.92 -3.15 -11.55
C TYR A 203 18.45 -2.84 -11.72
N ALA A 204 18.05 -2.57 -12.97
CA ALA A 204 16.66 -2.41 -13.36
C ALA A 204 16.26 -3.56 -14.27
N SER A 205 15.19 -4.27 -13.89
CA SER A 205 14.60 -5.33 -14.71
C SER A 205 13.92 -4.82 -15.98
N TRP A 206 13.50 -3.55 -16.00
CA TRP A 206 12.87 -2.92 -17.16
C TRP A 206 13.38 -1.50 -17.35
N PHE A 207 13.58 -1.10 -18.60
CA PHE A 207 13.98 0.26 -18.96
C PHE A 207 13.45 0.65 -20.33
N SER A 208 13.33 1.95 -20.56
CA SER A 208 13.01 2.60 -21.82
C SER A 208 13.88 3.86 -21.90
N GLN A 209 14.52 4.05 -23.07
CA GLN A 209 15.55 5.08 -23.29
C GLN A 209 15.40 5.76 -24.65
N ASN A 210 14.22 6.29 -24.95
CA ASN A 210 14.06 7.01 -26.22
C ASN A 210 14.59 8.44 -26.11
N ASP A 211 15.31 8.88 -27.12
CA ASP A 211 15.93 10.21 -27.09
C ASP A 211 14.91 11.37 -27.00
N GLY A 212 15.20 12.32 -26.13
CA GLY A 212 14.57 13.63 -26.06
C GLY A 212 13.14 13.59 -25.51
N ILE A 213 12.19 14.15 -26.26
CA ILE A 213 10.78 14.25 -25.83
C ILE A 213 9.92 13.05 -26.24
N ALA A 214 10.54 11.99 -26.76
CA ALA A 214 9.83 10.75 -27.03
C ALA A 214 9.24 10.18 -25.72
N SER A 215 8.11 9.50 -25.82
CA SER A 215 7.43 8.95 -24.64
C SER A 215 8.04 7.62 -24.25
N GLU A 216 8.40 7.47 -22.97
CA GLU A 216 8.86 6.21 -22.41
C GLU A 216 7.68 5.37 -21.95
N ASN A 217 7.70 4.08 -22.25
CA ASN A 217 6.60 3.18 -21.94
C ASN A 217 7.12 1.83 -21.44
N ILE A 218 6.78 1.46 -20.22
CA ILE A 218 7.11 0.17 -19.61
C ILE A 218 5.83 -0.55 -19.22
N SER A 219 5.72 -1.83 -19.57
CA SER A 219 4.61 -2.70 -19.16
C SER A 219 5.17 -3.93 -18.46
N ILE A 220 4.79 -4.13 -17.20
CA ILE A 220 5.27 -5.24 -16.37
C ILE A 220 4.11 -6.09 -15.86
N THR A 221 4.45 -7.33 -15.53
CA THR A 221 3.59 -8.22 -14.73
C THR A 221 4.41 -8.60 -13.51
N GLY A 222 3.90 -8.31 -12.31
CA GLY A 222 4.59 -8.62 -11.06
C GLY A 222 4.87 -10.12 -10.97
N TYR A 223 6.14 -10.51 -10.87
CA TYR A 223 6.53 -11.90 -10.69
C TYR A 223 6.81 -12.26 -9.23
N GLU A 224 6.80 -11.25 -8.37
CA GLU A 224 6.84 -11.36 -6.92
C GLU A 224 5.98 -10.25 -6.31
N GLU A 225 5.45 -10.52 -5.12
CA GLU A 225 4.69 -9.56 -4.35
C GLU A 225 5.64 -8.62 -3.60
N GLY A 226 5.43 -7.32 -3.71
CA GLY A 226 6.24 -6.34 -2.98
C GLY A 226 6.24 -4.94 -3.57
N VAL A 227 7.16 -4.12 -3.05
CA VAL A 227 7.37 -2.74 -3.48
C VAL A 227 8.38 -2.70 -4.62
N TYR A 228 7.90 -2.31 -5.80
CA TYR A 228 8.69 -1.99 -6.98
C TYR A 228 9.02 -0.50 -6.95
N TRP A 229 10.04 -0.10 -7.70
CA TRP A 229 10.45 1.30 -7.81
C TRP A 229 10.48 1.73 -9.26
N ILE A 230 9.75 2.80 -9.56
CA ILE A 230 9.91 3.53 -10.82
C ILE A 230 11.07 4.50 -10.61
N GLY A 231 12.06 4.46 -11.48
CA GLY A 231 13.12 5.45 -11.56
C GLY A 231 12.97 6.30 -12.81
N VAL A 232 13.04 7.61 -12.64
CA VAL A 232 13.14 8.58 -13.73
C VAL A 232 14.54 9.17 -13.67
N PHE A 233 15.36 8.91 -14.69
CA PHE A 233 16.75 9.38 -14.77
C PHE A 233 16.87 10.54 -15.76
N GLY A 234 17.45 11.67 -15.35
CA GLY A 234 17.67 12.82 -16.22
C GLY A 234 18.97 12.73 -17.02
N TYR A 235 18.89 12.47 -18.32
CA TYR A 235 20.02 12.68 -19.26
C TYR A 235 20.22 14.15 -19.62
N ASP A 236 19.18 14.95 -19.44
CA ASP A 236 19.20 16.41 -19.43
C ASP A 236 18.33 16.92 -18.27
N TRP A 237 18.42 18.21 -17.96
CA TRP A 237 17.40 18.86 -17.13
C TRP A 237 16.04 18.72 -17.81
N THR A 238 15.11 18.03 -17.15
CA THR A 238 13.89 17.54 -17.80
C THR A 238 12.67 17.89 -16.97
N GLU A 239 11.65 18.39 -17.66
CA GLU A 239 10.30 18.54 -17.14
C GLU A 239 9.44 17.40 -17.70
N TYR A 240 8.74 16.65 -16.86
CA TYR A 240 8.01 15.45 -17.30
C TYR A 240 6.65 15.28 -16.62
N ARG A 241 5.84 14.35 -17.16
CA ARG A 241 4.63 13.82 -16.52
C ARG A 241 4.72 12.30 -16.41
N LEU A 242 4.42 11.78 -15.23
CA LEU A 242 4.35 10.34 -14.99
C LEU A 242 2.89 9.90 -14.89
N LEU A 243 2.55 8.87 -15.67
CA LEU A 243 1.23 8.28 -15.72
C LEU A 243 1.35 6.78 -15.47
N CYS A 244 0.59 6.26 -14.51
CA CYS A 244 0.48 4.82 -14.32
C CYS A 244 -0.95 4.32 -14.53
N SER A 245 -1.04 3.07 -14.96
CA SER A 245 -2.29 2.31 -14.99
C SER A 245 -2.01 0.85 -14.72
N GLY A 246 -3.01 0.08 -14.34
CA GLY A 246 -2.80 -1.33 -14.05
C GLY A 246 -4.06 -2.05 -13.65
N GLY A 247 -3.85 -3.30 -13.26
CA GLY A 247 -4.91 -4.16 -12.74
C GLY A 247 -4.52 -5.62 -12.84
N PHE A 248 -5.37 -6.49 -12.30
CA PHE A 248 -5.25 -7.91 -12.57
C PHE A 248 -5.60 -8.17 -14.04
N LYS A 249 -4.95 -9.16 -14.66
CA LYS A 249 -5.63 -9.86 -15.76
C LYS A 249 -6.93 -10.35 -15.15
N GLY A 250 -8.06 -9.78 -15.56
CA GLY A 250 -9.36 -10.32 -15.18
C GLY A 250 -9.29 -11.83 -15.34
N LYS A 251 -9.78 -12.60 -14.36
CA LYS A 251 -9.97 -14.03 -14.54
C LYS A 251 -10.74 -14.16 -15.85
N GLU A 252 -10.08 -14.49 -16.95
CA GLU A 252 -10.81 -14.97 -18.11
C GLU A 252 -11.55 -16.17 -17.56
N SER A 253 -12.89 -16.07 -17.45
CA SER A 253 -13.74 -17.24 -17.26
C SER A 253 -13.19 -18.28 -18.21
N PRO A 254 -12.74 -19.45 -17.72
CA PRO A 254 -12.04 -20.39 -18.56
C PRO A 254 -12.93 -20.65 -19.77
N LYS A 255 -12.49 -20.17 -20.94
CA LYS A 255 -13.16 -20.51 -22.19
C LYS A 255 -13.16 -22.03 -22.19
N ASN A 256 -14.36 -22.60 -22.33
CA ASN A 256 -14.64 -24.03 -22.32
C ASN A 256 -13.88 -24.71 -23.49
N SER A 257 -12.56 -24.79 -23.39
CA SER A 257 -11.73 -25.52 -24.32
C SER A 257 -11.72 -26.95 -23.81
N LYS A 258 -12.55 -27.79 -24.45
CA LYS A 258 -12.46 -29.25 -24.30
C LYS A 258 -11.04 -29.66 -24.65
N ARG A 259 -10.16 -29.78 -23.66
CA ARG A 259 -8.83 -30.39 -23.82
C ARG A 259 -8.68 -31.57 -22.88
N LYS A 260 -8.78 -32.71 -23.53
CA LYS A 260 -8.45 -34.09 -23.16
C LYS A 260 -7.41 -34.21 -22.06
N ASP A 261 -7.76 -34.98 -21.03
CA ASP A 261 -6.91 -35.39 -19.91
C ASP A 261 -5.50 -35.81 -20.33
N ARG A 262 -4.51 -35.13 -19.77
CA ARG A 262 -3.19 -35.69 -19.49
C ARG A 262 -2.85 -35.36 -18.05
N ARG A 263 -2.92 -36.38 -17.20
CA ARG A 263 -2.42 -36.35 -15.82
C ARG A 263 -0.93 -36.05 -15.84
N GLY A 264 -0.56 -34.96 -15.17
CA GLY A 264 0.79 -34.59 -14.75
C GLY A 264 0.70 -34.09 -13.29
N PRO A 265 1.80 -34.13 -12.54
CA PRO A 265 1.76 -34.29 -11.09
C PRO A 265 1.24 -33.05 -10.36
N GLU A 266 0.45 -33.33 -9.34
CA GLU A 266 -0.13 -32.44 -8.36
C GLU A 266 0.98 -31.65 -7.65
N ILE A 267 0.96 -30.33 -7.81
CA ILE A 267 1.80 -29.40 -7.04
C ILE A 267 0.88 -28.82 -5.96
N ASP A 268 1.15 -29.18 -4.71
CA ASP A 268 0.56 -28.56 -3.53
C ASP A 268 0.77 -27.04 -3.58
N THR A 269 -0.32 -26.31 -3.46
CA THR A 269 -0.31 -24.86 -3.25
C THR A 269 -0.14 -24.61 -1.75
N PRO A 270 0.92 -23.93 -1.27
CA PRO A 270 0.95 -23.44 0.10
C PRO A 270 0.08 -22.18 0.21
N GLY A 271 -0.65 -22.12 1.33
CA GLY A 271 -1.69 -21.14 1.61
C GLY A 271 -1.21 -19.75 2.03
N ASN A 272 -2.20 -18.87 2.14
CA ASN A 272 -2.23 -17.56 2.82
C ASN A 272 -0.86 -16.96 3.17
N GLY A 273 -0.36 -16.13 2.25
CA GLY A 273 0.76 -15.24 2.49
C GLY A 273 0.48 -14.33 3.69
N THR A 274 1.11 -14.65 4.82
CA THR A 274 1.27 -13.71 5.93
C THR A 274 2.40 -12.77 5.56
N LEU A 275 2.13 -11.45 5.55
CA LEU A 275 3.16 -10.43 5.52
C LEU A 275 4.03 -10.58 6.79
N ILE A 276 5.13 -11.33 6.69
CA ILE A 276 6.14 -11.37 7.77
C ILE A 276 7.12 -10.23 7.50
N ALA A 277 6.88 -9.07 8.11
CA ALA A 277 7.91 -8.07 8.28
C ALA A 277 8.98 -8.64 9.23
N ARG A 278 10.03 -9.25 8.66
CA ARG A 278 11.23 -9.60 9.45
C ARG A 278 11.96 -8.30 9.78
N GLY A 279 11.93 -7.92 11.05
CA GLY A 279 12.67 -6.77 11.57
C GLY A 279 14.16 -6.90 11.26
N ILE A 280 14.65 -6.05 10.35
CA ILE A 280 16.07 -5.71 10.27
C ILE A 280 16.30 -4.64 11.35
N SER A 281 17.12 -5.00 12.34
CA SER A 281 17.60 -4.06 13.36
C SER A 281 18.57 -3.07 12.69
N VAL A 282 18.11 -1.85 12.46
CA VAL A 282 18.99 -0.71 12.12
C VAL A 282 19.31 0.02 13.43
N PRO A 283 20.59 0.25 13.78
CA PRO A 283 20.92 1.02 14.96
C PRO A 283 20.44 2.46 14.80
N THR A 284 19.65 2.93 15.77
CA THR A 284 19.24 4.34 15.90
C THR A 284 20.45 5.25 16.03
N LEU A 285 20.57 6.26 15.18
CA LEU A 285 21.48 7.38 15.34
C LEU A 285 20.68 8.69 15.23
N GLY A 286 20.60 9.41 16.35
CA GLY A 286 20.12 10.80 16.36
C GLY A 286 21.17 11.70 15.74
N VAL A 287 20.73 12.60 14.86
CA VAL A 287 21.57 13.66 14.29
C VAL A 287 21.63 14.80 15.30
N ASP A 288 22.84 15.11 15.76
CA ASP A 288 23.15 16.34 16.51
C ASP A 288 23.48 17.43 15.49
N PHE A 289 22.73 18.53 15.53
CA PHE A 289 23.09 19.74 14.80
C PHE A 289 23.87 20.62 15.77
N ASP A 290 25.16 20.80 15.56
CA ASP A 290 25.89 21.76 16.38
C ASP A 290 25.41 23.20 16.07
N GLY A 291 25.46 24.05 17.09
CA GLY A 291 24.75 25.33 17.13
C GLY A 291 25.24 26.43 16.19
N ASN A 292 26.11 26.12 15.22
CA ASN A 292 26.71 27.12 14.33
C ASN A 292 26.36 26.95 12.84
N GLY A 293 25.63 25.91 12.45
CA GLY A 293 25.02 25.81 11.11
C GLY A 293 25.99 25.83 9.93
N ALA A 294 27.22 25.33 10.10
CA ALA A 294 28.18 25.19 9.02
C ALA A 294 28.62 23.72 8.89
N LEU A 295 28.61 23.20 7.66
CA LEU A 295 29.05 21.84 7.33
C LEU A 295 30.58 21.72 7.47
N ASP A 296 31.08 20.76 8.23
CA ASP A 296 32.51 20.48 8.39
C ASP A 296 32.96 19.13 7.81
N SER A 297 34.26 18.83 7.93
CA SER A 297 34.86 17.63 7.34
C SER A 297 34.37 16.30 7.92
N LEU A 298 33.67 16.29 9.07
CA LEU A 298 32.98 15.11 9.57
C LEU A 298 31.64 14.89 8.87
N ASP A 299 30.97 15.94 8.40
CA ASP A 299 29.74 15.83 7.60
C ASP A 299 30.02 15.27 6.20
N LEU A 300 31.20 15.58 5.66
CA LEU A 300 31.63 15.08 4.35
C LEU A 300 32.03 13.59 4.37
N PHE A 301 32.19 12.99 5.55
CA PHE A 301 32.46 11.55 5.69
C PHE A 301 31.22 10.68 5.41
N TYR A 302 30.03 11.28 5.38
CA TYR A 302 28.75 10.59 5.19
C TYR A 302 28.38 10.27 3.73
N LEU A 303 29.02 10.87 2.73
CA LEU A 303 28.75 10.56 1.32
C LEU A 303 29.50 9.31 0.82
N ALA A 304 30.54 8.86 1.51
CA ALA A 304 31.37 7.74 1.07
C ALA A 304 30.95 6.36 1.63
N THR A 305 30.15 6.31 2.70
CA THR A 305 29.82 5.06 3.39
C THR A 305 28.62 4.31 2.82
N ASN A 306 27.82 4.91 1.93
CA ASN A 306 26.68 4.21 1.30
C ASN A 306 27.06 3.19 0.23
N TRP A 307 28.34 3.03 -0.11
CA TRP A 307 28.80 2.12 -1.16
C TRP A 307 29.76 1.01 -0.67
N GLY A 308 29.97 0.88 0.65
CA GLY A 308 30.69 -0.26 1.21
C GLY A 308 32.18 -0.41 0.82
N MET A 309 32.79 0.62 0.22
CA MET A 309 34.21 0.59 -0.14
C MET A 309 35.10 0.81 1.09
N LYS A 310 36.11 -0.05 1.25
CA LYS A 310 37.11 0.05 2.31
C LYS A 310 38.41 0.62 1.75
N SER A 311 39.20 1.23 2.62
CA SER A 311 40.57 1.65 2.29
C SER A 311 41.37 0.47 1.73
N GLY A 312 41.77 0.57 0.46
CA GLY A 312 42.50 -0.48 -0.27
C GLY A 312 41.75 -1.09 -1.46
N ASP A 313 40.48 -0.76 -1.65
CA ASP A 313 39.73 -1.20 -2.84
C ASP A 313 40.22 -0.47 -4.12
N PRO A 314 40.24 -1.14 -5.29
CA PRO A 314 40.66 -0.52 -6.55
C PRO A 314 39.76 0.68 -6.89
N GLY A 315 40.33 1.90 -6.86
CA GLY A 315 39.61 3.16 -7.06
C GLY A 315 39.50 4.05 -5.81
N TYR A 316 39.96 3.58 -4.65
CA TYR A 316 40.02 4.38 -3.43
C TYR A 316 41.25 5.32 -3.43
N ASP A 317 41.04 6.63 -3.48
CA ASP A 317 42.11 7.64 -3.29
C ASP A 317 41.79 8.56 -2.10
N ALA A 318 42.62 8.47 -1.05
CA ALA A 318 42.49 9.26 0.17
C ALA A 318 43.01 10.71 0.04
N ARG A 319 43.34 11.18 -1.17
CA ARG A 319 43.94 12.51 -1.41
C ARG A 319 43.14 13.42 -2.33
N CYS A 320 41.80 13.33 -2.33
CA CYS A 320 40.95 14.39 -2.89
C CYS A 320 40.89 15.63 -1.97
N GLY A 321 42.06 16.22 -1.70
CA GLY A 321 42.20 17.59 -1.24
C GLY A 321 42.73 18.42 -2.39
N ALA A 322 41.88 19.29 -2.94
CA ALA A 322 42.19 20.32 -3.92
C ALA A 322 42.83 19.83 -5.25
N LEU A 323 41.99 19.50 -6.23
CA LEU A 323 42.39 19.49 -7.65
C LEU A 323 41.53 20.47 -8.45
N ALA A 324 42.14 21.06 -9.47
CA ALA A 324 41.64 22.15 -10.29
C ALA A 324 40.38 21.78 -11.13
N PRO A 325 39.63 22.77 -11.68
CA PRO A 325 38.27 22.57 -12.21
C PRO A 325 38.10 21.63 -13.41
N GLU A 326 39.17 21.04 -13.96
CA GLU A 326 39.16 20.36 -15.26
C GLU A 326 39.29 18.84 -15.19
N GLU A 327 39.49 18.24 -14.01
CA GLU A 327 39.47 16.77 -13.82
C GLU A 327 38.31 16.34 -12.93
N ARG A 328 37.11 16.28 -13.50
CA ARG A 328 36.01 15.50 -12.93
C ARG A 328 36.09 14.08 -13.47
N VAL A 329 36.36 13.12 -12.58
CA VAL A 329 36.17 11.70 -12.86
C VAL A 329 34.67 11.46 -12.98
N GLY A 330 34.14 11.62 -14.18
CA GLY A 330 32.73 11.34 -14.50
C GLY A 330 32.45 9.84 -14.56
N SER A 331 31.18 9.49 -14.43
CA SER A 331 30.52 8.17 -14.50
C SER A 331 30.80 7.32 -15.76
N LYS A 332 31.74 7.73 -16.62
CA LYS A 332 32.20 6.99 -17.81
C LYS A 332 32.74 5.58 -17.54
N HIS A 333 32.99 5.22 -16.27
CA HIS A 333 33.47 3.88 -15.91
C HIS A 333 32.36 2.82 -15.79
N LEU A 334 31.11 3.19 -15.47
CA LEU A 334 30.01 2.20 -15.38
C LEU A 334 29.58 1.71 -16.78
N LEU A 335 29.49 2.63 -17.74
CA LEU A 335 29.03 2.33 -19.11
C LEU A 335 30.07 1.59 -19.97
N ARG A 336 31.38 1.72 -19.68
CA ARG A 336 32.42 0.91 -20.37
C ARG A 336 32.36 -0.57 -20.01
N TRP A 337 31.76 -0.93 -18.89
CA TRP A 337 31.60 -2.33 -18.49
C TRP A 337 30.42 -3.00 -19.21
N MET A 338 29.36 -2.25 -19.50
CA MET A 338 28.20 -2.75 -20.24
C MET A 338 28.50 -3.00 -21.73
N SER A 339 29.36 -2.19 -22.37
CA SER A 339 29.75 -2.41 -23.77
C SER A 339 30.81 -3.52 -23.97
N ALA A 340 31.52 -3.94 -22.92
CA ALA A 340 32.60 -4.93 -23.04
C ALA A 340 32.10 -6.38 -22.99
N LYS A 341 30.86 -6.61 -22.54
CA LYS A 341 30.27 -7.94 -22.40
C LYS A 341 29.52 -8.43 -23.65
N GLU A 342 29.31 -7.57 -24.65
CA GLU A 342 28.73 -7.94 -25.96
C GLU A 342 29.80 -8.31 -27.02
N ARG A 343 31.07 -8.44 -26.62
CA ARG A 343 32.14 -9.00 -27.49
C ARG A 343 32.86 -10.19 -26.87
N ARG A 344 32.12 -11.11 -26.24
CA ARG A 344 32.57 -12.49 -26.00
C ARG A 344 31.46 -13.49 -26.21
#